data_AF-A0A6G2DGD1-F1
#
_entry.id   AF-A0A6G2DGD1-F1
#
_cell.length_a   1.000
_cell.length_b   1.000
_cell.length_c   1.000
_cell.angle_alpha   90.00
_cell.angle_beta   90.00
_cell.angle_gamma   90.00
#
_symmetry.space_group_name_H-M   'P 1'
#
loop_
_entity.id
_entity.type
_entity.pdbx_description
1 polymer ?
#
loop_
_entity_poly.entity_id
_entity_poly.type
_entity_poly.pdbx_seq_one_letter_code
_entity_poly.pdbx_strand_id
1 'polypeptide(L)' 'VHGDVELVIPEGTQTGKKFRLRSKGAPSLRGGAVGDQYVTVNVVTPTGLNDRQKVALKEFAAAGDLKVNPKKKGFFDHIK' A
#
# COMPACT_ATOMS: atom_id res chain seq x y z
N VAL A 1 4.09 -13.35 -19.90
CA VAL A 1 3.53 -12.58 -21.03
C VAL A 1 4.28 -11.26 -21.26
N HIS A 2 4.68 -10.47 -20.25
CA HIS A 2 5.51 -9.27 -20.50
C HIS A 2 6.75 -9.08 -19.61
N GLY A 3 7.03 -10.00 -18.68
CA GLY A 3 8.17 -9.87 -17.74
C GLY A 3 7.94 -8.75 -16.72
N ASP A 4 9.03 -8.27 -16.13
CA ASP A 4 9.01 -7.17 -15.17
C ASP A 4 8.70 -5.84 -15.87
N VAL A 5 7.81 -5.05 -15.27
CA VAL A 5 7.41 -3.73 -15.78
C VAL A 5 7.57 -2.72 -14.65
N GLU A 6 8.30 -1.64 -14.92
CA GLU A 6 8.43 -0.54 -13.99
C GLU A 6 7.17 0.34 -14.02
N LEU A 7 6.62 0.61 -12.83
CA LEU A 7 5.51 1.54 -12.62
C LEU A 7 5.96 2.60 -11.62
N VAL A 8 5.94 3.86 -12.05
CA VAL A 8 6.19 4.99 -11.15
C VAL A 8 4.94 5.23 -10.31
N ILE A 9 5.09 5.17 -8.99
CA ILE A 9 4.02 5.48 -8.02
C ILE A 9 4.23 6.92 -7.53
N PRO A 10 3.34 7.87 -7.86
CA PRO A 10 3.43 9.24 -7.37
C PRO A 10 3.27 9.31 -5.85
N GLU A 11 3.89 10.31 -5.23
CA GLU A 11 3.72 10.61 -3.82
C GLU A 11 2.25 10.87 -3.46
N GLY A 12 1.87 10.57 -2.21
CA GLY A 12 0.49 10.70 -1.75
C GLY A 12 -0.50 9.69 -2.33
N THR A 13 -0.04 8.68 -3.07
CA THR A 13 -0.89 7.59 -3.57
C THR A 13 -1.58 6.86 -2.43
N GLN A 14 -2.91 6.88 -2.47
CA GLN A 14 -3.76 6.23 -1.47
C GLN A 14 -4.01 4.76 -1.80
N THR A 15 -4.33 4.00 -0.76
CA THR A 15 -4.77 2.60 -0.92
C THR A 15 -6.04 2.56 -1.81
N GLY A 16 -6.15 1.52 -2.63
CA GLY A 16 -7.25 1.36 -3.59
C GLY A 16 -7.10 2.15 -4.89
N LYS A 17 -6.10 3.03 -5.02
CA LYS A 17 -5.81 3.73 -6.29
C LYS A 17 -5.44 2.70 -7.37
N LYS A 18 -6.05 2.84 -8.55
CA LYS A 18 -5.81 1.96 -9.70
C LYS A 18 -4.91 2.63 -10.73
N PHE A 19 -3.87 1.92 -11.14
CA PHE A 19 -2.97 2.32 -12.22
C PHE A 19 -3.22 1.44 -13.44
N ARG A 20 -3.16 2.03 -14.63
CA ARG A 20 -3.37 1.33 -15.89
C ARG A 20 -2.06 1.19 -16.64
N LEU A 21 -1.64 -0.05 -16.85
CA LEU A 21 -0.53 -0.42 -17.70
C LEU A 21 -1.09 -0.76 -19.09
N ARG A 22 -0.88 0.15 -20.04
CA ARG A 22 -1.40 0.01 -21.41
C ARG A 22 -0.73 -1.16 -22.12
N SER A 23 -1.51 -1.98 -22.83
CA SER A 23 -1.00 -3.09 -23.66
C SER A 23 -0.16 -4.11 -22.89
N LYS A 24 -0.37 -4.22 -21.58
CA LYS A 24 0.25 -5.23 -20.70
C LYS A 24 -0.74 -6.30 -20.21
N GLY A 25 -1.97 -6.27 -20.70
CA GLY A 25 -3.00 -7.25 -20.40
C GLY A 25 -2.88 -8.52 -21.24
N ALA A 26 -3.90 -9.36 -21.17
CA ALA A 26 -3.90 -10.62 -21.91
C ALA A 26 -4.03 -10.38 -23.44
N PRO A 27 -3.31 -11.16 -24.26
CA PRO A 27 -3.53 -11.15 -25.71
C PRO A 27 -4.87 -11.80 -26.04
N SER A 28 -5.59 -11.23 -27.02
CA SER A 28 -6.82 -11.82 -27.53
C SER A 28 -6.55 -13.07 -28.38
N LEU A 29 -7.35 -14.12 -28.18
CA LEU A 29 -7.24 -15.40 -28.90
C LEU A 29 -7.70 -15.33 -30.36
N ARG A 30 -8.47 -14.30 -30.75
CA ARG A 30 -9.15 -14.21 -32.06
C ARG A 30 -8.77 -12.98 -32.90
N GLY A 31 -7.74 -12.23 -32.49
CA GLY A 31 -7.29 -11.05 -33.22
C GLY A 31 -6.35 -10.24 -32.35
N GLY A 32 -5.19 -9.88 -32.89
CA GLY A 32 -3.93 -9.52 -32.19
C GLY A 32 -3.92 -8.28 -31.28
N ALA A 33 -5.07 -7.82 -30.79
CA ALA A 33 -5.14 -6.79 -29.76
C ALA A 33 -4.68 -7.36 -28.41
N VAL A 34 -3.89 -6.56 -27.69
CA VAL A 34 -3.45 -6.83 -26.32
C VAL A 34 -4.23 -5.93 -25.38
N GLY A 35 -4.82 -6.50 -24.34
CA GLY A 35 -5.56 -5.73 -23.33
C GLY A 35 -4.67 -4.84 -22.45
N ASP A 36 -5.29 -4.14 -21.52
CA ASP A 36 -4.60 -3.37 -20.49
C ASP A 36 -4.55 -4.16 -19.17
N GLN A 37 -3.51 -3.93 -18.36
CA GLN A 37 -3.42 -4.45 -17.01
C GLN A 37 -3.72 -3.34 -16.01
N TYR A 38 -4.62 -3.61 -15.05
CA TYR A 38 -4.91 -2.69 -13.96
C TYR A 38 -4.26 -3.19 -12.67
N VAL A 39 -3.50 -2.31 -12.03
CA VAL A 39 -2.83 -2.57 -10.76
C VAL A 39 -3.51 -1.75 -9.67
N THR A 40 -3.96 -2.40 -8.60
CA THR A 40 -4.54 -1.71 -7.44
C THR A 40 -3.49 -1.63 -6.34
N VAL A 41 -3.20 -0.43 -5.85
CA VAL A 41 -2.22 -0.24 -4.78
C VAL A 41 -2.85 -0.60 -3.44
N ASN A 42 -2.12 -1.39 -2.64
CA ASN A 42 -2.48 -1.69 -1.26
C ASN A 42 -1.34 -1.26 -0.34
N VAL A 43 -1.61 -0.34 0.57
CA VAL A 43 -0.65 0.10 1.59
C VAL A 43 -0.82 -0.79 2.82
N VAL A 44 0.21 -1.57 3.14
CA VAL A 44 0.21 -2.47 4.29
C VAL A 44 0.92 -1.82 5.46
N THR A 45 0.20 -1.65 6.58
CA THR A 45 0.79 -1.15 7.82
C THR A 45 1.51 -2.29 8.56
N PRO A 46 2.80 -2.15 8.91
CA PRO A 46 3.54 -3.19 9.62
C PRO A 46 2.98 -3.43 11.03
N THR A 47 2.89 -4.70 11.43
CA THR A 47 2.36 -5.12 12.74
C THR A 47 3.43 -5.23 13.82
N GLY A 48 4.69 -5.53 13.44
CA GLY A 48 5.84 -5.58 14.32
C GLY A 48 6.79 -4.42 14.04
N LEU A 49 6.75 -3.38 14.88
CA LEU A 49 7.63 -2.21 14.75
C LEU A 49 8.85 -2.36 15.64
N ASN A 50 10.05 -2.16 15.08
CA ASN A 50 11.27 -1.95 15.86
C ASN A 50 11.31 -0.51 16.42
N ASP A 51 12.25 -0.24 17.34
CA ASP A 51 12.25 1.06 18.04
C ASP A 51 12.53 2.25 17.11
N ARG A 52 13.38 2.08 16.10
CA ARG A 52 13.65 3.12 15.09
C ARG A 52 12.40 3.45 14.26
N GLN A 53 11.65 2.43 13.84
CA GLN A 53 10.40 2.61 13.09
C GLN A 53 9.33 3.31 13.91
N LYS A 54 9.23 3.01 15.22
CA LYS A 54 8.29 3.71 16.12
C LYS A 54 8.64 5.19 16.24
N VAL A 55 9.92 5.54 16.33
CA VAL A 55 10.36 6.95 16.40
C VAL A 55 10.01 7.67 15.10
N ALA A 56 10.37 7.11 13.94
CA ALA A 56 10.05 7.71 12.65
C ALA A 56 8.55 7.93 12.43
N LEU A 57 7.70 6.97 12.84
CA LEU A 57 6.24 7.13 12.75
C LEU A 57 5.70 8.23 13.68
N LYS A 58 6.30 8.44 14.84
CA LYS A 58 5.91 9.53 15.76
C LYS A 58 6.32 10.89 15.20
N GLU A 59 7.53 10.99 14.65
CA GLU A 59 8.00 12.23 14.00
C GLU A 59 7.13 12.58 12.79
N PHE A 60 6.79 11.60 11.96
CA PHE A 60 5.87 11.77 10.85
C PHE A 60 4.49 12.27 11.32
N ALA A 61 3.95 11.67 12.39
CA ALA A 61 2.68 12.09 12.96
C ALA A 61 2.73 13.53 13.50
N ALA A 62 3.83 13.92 14.15
CA ALA A 62 4.03 15.27 14.67
C ALA A 62 4.12 16.31 13.54
N ALA A 63 4.79 15.99 12.43
CA ALA A 63 4.87 16.86 11.27
C ALA A 63 3.52 17.05 10.55
N GLY A 64 2.67 16.03 10.57
CA GLY A 64 1.36 16.04 9.89
C GLY A 64 0.16 16.44 10.74
N ASP A 65 0.35 16.87 11.99
CA ASP A 65 -0.71 17.08 13.00
C ASP A 65 -1.71 15.88 13.08
N LEU A 66 -1.20 14.66 12.86
CA LEU A 66 -2.00 13.46 12.88
C LEU A 66 -2.21 13.02 14.33
N LYS A 67 -3.47 13.04 14.79
CA LYS A 67 -3.85 12.52 16.11
C LYS A 67 -3.67 10.99 16.15
N VAL A 68 -2.49 10.53 16.60
CA VAL A 68 -2.24 9.11 16.83
C VAL A 68 -2.82 8.73 18.19
N ASN A 69 -3.95 8.02 18.17
CA ASN A 69 -4.51 7.36 19.35
C ASN A 69 -4.03 5.91 19.38
N PRO A 70 -2.92 5.58 20.07
CA PRO A 70 -2.55 4.19 20.24
C PRO A 70 -3.65 3.48 21.03
N LYS A 71 -4.35 2.52 20.42
CA LYS A 71 -5.20 1.59 21.15
C LYS A 71 -4.29 0.78 22.08
N LYS A 72 -4.10 1.26 23.32
CA LYS A 72 -3.49 0.47 24.39
C LYS A 72 -4.35 -0.77 24.56
N LYS A 73 -3.82 -1.96 24.24
CA LYS A 73 -4.32 -3.21 24.79
C LYS A 73 -4.21 -3.05 26.31
N GLY A 74 -5.34 -2.87 26.99
CA GLY A 74 -5.38 -2.67 28.43
C GLY A 74 -4.98 -3.96 29.13
N PHE A 75 -4.18 -3.82 30.18
CA PHE A 75 -3.78 -4.90 31.10
C PHE A 75 -4.96 -5.68 31.73
N PHE A 76 -6.20 -5.21 31.54
CA PHE A 76 -7.42 -5.80 32.10
C PHE A 76 -8.05 -6.89 31.22
N ASP A 77 -7.58 -7.10 29.98
CA ASP A 77 -8.09 -8.18 29.09
C ASP A 77 -7.66 -9.59 29.53
N HIS A 78 -6.79 -9.71 30.55
CA HIS A 78 -6.23 -10.99 31.00
C HIS A 78 -6.71 -11.47 32.37
N ILE A 79 -7.66 -10.77 33.01
CA ILE A 79 -8.29 -11.25 34.24
C ILE A 79 -9.65 -11.86 33.85
N LYS A 80 -9.71 -13.20 33.86
CA LYS A 80 -10.95 -13.97 33.87
C LYS A 80 -11.04 -14.72 35.19
#